data_AF-A0A2M8DT52-F1
#
_entry.id   AF-A0A2M8DT52-F1
#
_cell.length_a   1.000
_cell.length_b   1.000
_cell.length_c   1.000
_cell.angle_alpha   90.00
_cell.angle_beta   90.00
_cell.angle_gamma   90.00
#
_symmetry.space_group_name_H-M   'P 1'
#
loop_
_entity.id
_entity.type
_entity.pdbx_description
1 polymer ?
#
loop_
_entity_poly.entity_id
_entity_poly.type
_entity_poly.pdbx_seq_one_letter_code
_entity_poly.pdbx_strand_id
1 'polypeptide(L)' 'MALIKLKPTSPGTRAVVRVVNKELHKGKPVAALLE' A
#
# COMPACT_ATOMS: atom_id res chain seq x y z
N MET A 1 -4.87 -9.40 2.77
CA MET A 1 -5.09 -7.92 2.76
C MET A 1 -5.30 -7.42 4.19
N ALA A 2 -4.62 -6.37 4.63
CA ALA A 2 -4.76 -5.83 6.00
C ALA A 2 -4.99 -4.31 5.99
N LEU A 3 -5.91 -3.81 6.84
CA LEU A 3 -6.09 -2.38 7.10
C LEU A 3 -5.24 -1.97 8.31
N ILE A 4 -4.34 -1.00 8.12
CA ILE A 4 -3.43 -0.53 9.17
C ILE A 4 -3.67 0.95 9.39
N LYS A 5 -3.97 1.31 10.64
CA LYS A 5 -4.00 2.70 11.08
C LYS A 5 -2.56 3.22 11.25
N LEU A 6 -2.24 4.36 10.63
CA LEU A 6 -0.91 4.95 10.79
C LEU A 6 -0.76 5.60 12.18
N LYS A 7 0.49 5.57 12.69
CA LYS A 7 0.85 6.28 13.90
C LYS A 7 0.74 7.79 13.65
N PRO A 8 0.10 8.57 14.54
CA PRO A 8 -0.13 10.00 14.34
C PRO A 8 1.11 10.83 14.67
N THR A 9 2.20 10.67 13.91
CA THR A 9 3.45 11.46 14.09
C THR A 9 3.37 12.86 13.46
N SER A 10 2.35 13.12 12.62
CA SER A 10 2.06 14.44 12.05
C SER A 10 0.54 14.67 11.95
N PRO A 11 0.04 15.93 11.84
CA PRO A 11 -1.39 16.20 11.75
C PRO A 11 -2.07 15.45 10.59
N GLY A 12 -1.42 15.42 9.43
CA GLY A 12 -1.94 14.76 8.22
C GLY A 12 -2.05 13.24 8.33
N THR A 13 -1.38 12.59 9.29
CA THR A 13 -1.39 11.13 9.43
C THR A 13 -2.37 10.62 10.49
N ARG A 14 -3.06 11.51 11.22
CA ARG A 14 -3.99 11.13 12.31
C ARG A 14 -5.21 10.34 11.84
N ALA A 15 -5.76 10.71 10.69
CA ALA A 15 -6.94 10.05 10.14
C ALA A 15 -6.59 8.90 9.18
N VAL A 16 -5.33 8.77 8.77
CA VAL A 16 -4.96 7.89 7.64
C VAL A 16 -5.02 6.42 8.01
N VAL A 17 -5.70 5.65 7.16
CA VAL A 17 -5.71 4.18 7.16
C VAL A 17 -5.12 3.71 5.84
N ARG A 18 -4.17 2.77 5.90
CA ARG A 18 -3.52 2.18 4.73
C ARG A 18 -3.95 0.74 4.53
N VAL A 19 -4.28 0.39 3.30
CA VAL A 19 -4.47 -0.99 2.85
C VAL A 19 -3.11 -1.58 2.50
N VAL A 20 -2.71 -2.67 3.15
CA VAL A 20 -1.45 -3.38 2.88
C VAL A 20 -1.74 -4.78 2.38
N ASN A 21 -1.30 -5.07 1.15
CA ASN A 21 -1.29 -6.42 0.59
C ASN A 21 0.15 -6.95 0.53
N LYS A 22 0.46 -7.99 1.32
CA LYS A 22 1.79 -8.60 1.34
C LYS A 22 2.05 -9.53 0.15
N GLU A 23 0.99 -9.96 -0.53
CA GLU A 23 1.06 -10.87 -1.68
C GLU A 23 1.28 -10.13 -3.00
N LEU A 24 1.21 -8.78 -3.00
CA LEU A 24 1.49 -8.00 -4.20
C LEU A 24 2.96 -8.11 -4.62
N HIS A 25 3.16 -8.38 -5.90
CA HIS A 25 4.47 -8.39 -6.51
C HIS A 25 5.10 -6.99 -6.47
N LYS A 26 6.36 -6.90 -6.03
CA LYS A 26 7.08 -5.62 -5.84
C LYS A 26 7.90 -5.19 -7.06
N GLY A 27 8.17 -6.12 -7.98
CA GLY A 27 8.94 -5.85 -9.18
C GLY A 27 8.09 -5.24 -10.30
N LYS A 28 8.71 -5.07 -11.47
CA LYS A 28 8.01 -4.59 -12.67
C LYS A 28 6.90 -5.58 -13.08
N PRO A 29 5.81 -5.09 -13.70
CA PRO A 29 4.81 -5.96 -14.30
C PRO A 29 5.41 -6.78 -15.45
N VAL A 30 4.74 -7.88 -15.80
CA VAL A 30 5.14 -8.75 -16.90
C VAL A 30 4.94 -8.01 -18.22
N ALA A 31 6.03 -7.61 -18.86
CA ALA A 31 5.99 -6.73 -20.05
C ALA A 31 5.24 -7.33 -21.25
N ALA A 32 5.25 -8.66 -21.41
CA ALA A 32 4.53 -9.34 -22.49
C ALA A 32 3.00 -9.31 -22.35
N LEU A 33 2.49 -8.92 -21.18
CA LEU A 33 1.07 -8.77 -20.89
C LEU A 33 0.67 -7.29 -20.76
N LEU A 34 1.56 -6.38 -21.13
CA LEU A 34 1.27 -4.97 -21.29
C LEU A 34 0.94 -4.71 -22.76
N GLU A 35 -0.06 -3.86 -23.01
CA GLU A 35 -0.53 -3.47 -24.34
C GLU A 35 0.57 -2.87 -25.24
#